data_AF-A0A662SIC4-F1
#
_entry.id   AF-A0A662SIC4-F1
#
_cell.length_a   1.000
_cell.length_b   1.000
_cell.length_c   1.000
_cell.angle_alpha   90.00
_cell.angle_beta   90.00
_cell.angle_gamma   90.00
#
_symmetry.space_group_name_H-M   'P 1'
#
loop_
_entity.id
_entity.type
_entity.pdbx_description
1 polymer ?
#
loop_
_entity_poly.entity_id
_entity_poly.type
_entity_poly.pdbx_seq_one_letter_code
_entity_poly.pdbx_strand_id
1 'polypeptide(L)'
;QSGRRMRVVPSRRSLKLSLRVDSEEDRVLGFLWDVKNLYLSVGVEIRAEPRIEVKEAPSGSEIKYAVLEIGGYRTLLSILELGFTSKKKSLMVEKLVCSAS
;
A
#
# COMPACT_ATOMS: atom_id res chain seq x y z
N GLN A 1 -3.63 -18.54 -12.41
CA GLN A 1 -3.75 -17.09 -12.11
C GLN A 1 -2.57 -16.66 -11.24
N SER A 2 -1.51 -16.15 -11.86
CA SER A 2 -0.34 -15.58 -11.17
C SER A 2 -0.71 -14.22 -10.58
N GLY A 3 -1.53 -14.22 -9.52
CA GLY A 3 -2.01 -13.00 -8.90
C GLY A 3 -0.86 -12.26 -8.22
N ARG A 4 -0.33 -11.22 -8.86
CA ARG A 4 0.52 -10.22 -8.20
C ARG A 4 -0.26 -9.65 -7.03
N ARG A 5 0.04 -10.11 -5.80
CA ARG A 5 -0.70 -9.71 -4.60
C ARG A 5 -0.14 -8.38 -4.09
N MET A 6 -0.98 -7.36 -4.09
CA MET A 6 -0.68 -6.10 -3.42
C MET A 6 -0.61 -6.36 -1.91
N ARG A 7 0.51 -5.99 -1.30
CA ARG A 7 0.70 -6.00 0.14
C ARG A 7 0.41 -4.61 0.69
N VAL A 8 -0.41 -4.56 1.72
CA VAL A 8 -0.74 -3.35 2.46
C VAL A 8 -0.03 -3.43 3.81
N VAL A 9 0.90 -2.51 4.06
CA VAL A 9 1.69 -2.47 5.29
C VAL A 9 1.35 -1.18 6.05
N PRO A 10 0.79 -1.27 7.26
CA PRO A 10 0.59 -0.08 8.08
C PRO A 10 1.91 0.46 8.62
N SER A 11 2.00 1.78 8.69
CA SER A 11 3.10 2.54 9.30
C SER A 11 2.51 3.70 10.13
N ARG A 12 3.34 4.40 10.91
CA ARG A 12 2.87 5.51 11.75
C ARG A 12 2.14 6.57 10.90
N ARG A 13 0.82 6.65 11.05
CA ARG A 13 -0.08 7.58 10.34
C ARG A 13 -0.12 7.43 8.80
N SER A 14 0.33 6.29 8.27
CA SER A 14 0.28 6.00 6.83
C SER A 14 0.03 4.52 6.53
N LEU A 15 -0.43 4.23 5.31
CA LEU A 15 -0.39 2.90 4.72
C LEU A 15 0.56 2.90 3.53
N LYS A 16 1.36 1.85 3.45
CA LYS A 16 2.20 1.55 2.30
C LYS A 16 1.59 0.42 1.49
N LEU A 17 1.22 0.72 0.25
CA LEU A 17 0.86 -0.27 -0.75
C LEU A 17 2.13 -0.70 -1.46
N SER A 18 2.33 -2.00 -1.65
CA SER A 18 3.51 -2.54 -2.31
C SER A 18 3.16 -3.71 -3.22
N LEU A 19 3.70 -3.69 -4.44
CA LEU A 19 3.55 -4.72 -5.45
C LEU A 19 4.94 -5.17 -5.90
N ARG A 20 5.17 -6.48 -5.88
CA ARG A 20 6.43 -7.03 -6.41
C ARG A 20 6.50 -6.81 -7.92
N VAL A 21 7.66 -6.38 -8.40
CA VAL A 21 7.95 -6.15 -9.81
C VAL A 21 8.85 -7.27 -10.30
N ASP A 22 8.30 -8.15 -11.13
CA ASP A 22 9.04 -9.30 -11.68
C ASP A 22 9.53 -9.04 -13.12
N SER A 23 8.82 -8.25 -13.92
CA SER A 23 9.19 -7.97 -15.32
C SER A 23 8.61 -6.69 -15.92
N GLU A 24 7.42 -6.25 -15.50
CA GLU A 24 6.70 -5.11 -16.08
C GLU A 24 6.73 -3.88 -15.16
N GLU A 25 7.88 -3.24 -14.99
CA GLU A 25 8.06 -2.10 -14.06
C GLU A 25 7.11 -0.94 -14.36
N ASP A 26 7.08 -0.46 -15.61
CA ASP A 26 6.24 0.67 -16.04
C ASP A 26 4.75 0.39 -15.84
N ARG A 27 4.32 -0.85 -16.10
CA ARG A 27 2.92 -1.24 -15.95
C ARG A 27 2.49 -1.26 -14.49
N VAL A 28 3.33 -1.82 -13.61
CA VAL A 28 3.03 -1.91 -12.18
C VAL A 28 3.10 -0.52 -11.54
N LEU A 29 4.03 0.33 -11.98
CA LEU A 29 4.14 1.71 -11.54
C LEU A 29 2.95 2.54 -12.02
N GLY A 30 2.56 2.42 -13.30
CA GLY A 30 1.38 3.07 -13.88
C GLY A 30 0.09 2.70 -13.14
N PHE A 31 -0.08 1.42 -12.78
CA PHE A 31 -1.19 1.01 -11.93
C PHE A 31 -1.22 1.73 -10.57
N LEU A 32 -0.06 1.92 -9.92
CA LEU A 32 -0.01 2.67 -8.66
C LEU A 32 -0.27 4.17 -8.85
N TRP A 33 0.06 4.74 -10.01
CA TRP A 33 -0.36 6.10 -10.39
C TRP A 33 -1.88 6.22 -10.53
N ASP A 34 -2.54 5.25 -11.16
CA ASP A 34 -4.00 5.22 -11.25
C ASP A 34 -4.64 5.13 -9.86
N VAL A 35 -4.11 4.25 -9.00
CA VAL A 35 -4.55 4.12 -7.60
C VAL A 35 -4.35 5.42 -6.82
N LYS A 36 -3.21 6.09 -7.00
CA LYS A 36 -2.93 7.40 -6.38
C LYS A 36 -3.96 8.43 -6.81
N ASN A 37 -4.24 8.56 -8.11
CA ASN A 37 -5.20 9.52 -8.64
C ASN A 37 -6.62 9.25 -8.11
N LEU A 38 -7.01 7.97 -8.02
CA LEU A 38 -8.27 7.57 -7.39
C LEU A 38 -8.35 8.02 -5.92
N TYR A 39 -7.30 7.77 -5.13
CA TYR A 39 -7.25 8.19 -3.73
C TYR A 39 -7.26 9.70 -3.56
N LEU A 40 -6.52 10.43 -4.39
CA LEU A 40 -6.58 11.89 -4.42
C LEU A 40 -8.00 12.40 -4.71
N SER A 41 -8.73 11.76 -5.62
CA SER A 41 -10.08 12.17 -6.00
C SER A 41 -11.10 12.09 -4.86
N VAL A 42 -10.84 11.23 -3.85
CA VAL A 42 -11.66 11.08 -2.65
C VAL A 42 -11.05 11.76 -1.41
N GLY A 43 -10.06 12.64 -1.60
CA GLY A 43 -9.48 13.47 -0.54
C GLY A 43 -8.49 12.76 0.38
N VAL A 44 -7.87 11.66 -0.06
CA VAL A 44 -6.76 11.01 0.67
C VAL A 44 -5.49 11.82 0.49
N GLU A 45 -4.74 11.98 1.58
CA GLU A 45 -3.40 12.57 1.53
C GLU A 45 -2.40 11.58 0.91
N ILE A 46 -1.65 11.98 -0.11
CA ILE A 46 -0.53 11.18 -0.63
C ILE A 46 0.74 11.60 0.13
N ARG A 47 1.34 10.65 0.84
CA ARG A 47 2.58 10.89 1.63
C ARG A 47 3.81 10.84 0.76
N ALA A 48 3.82 9.93 -0.20
CA ALA A 48 4.89 9.83 -1.17
C ALA A 48 4.35 9.28 -2.49
N GLU A 49 4.87 9.82 -3.58
CA GLU A 49 4.55 9.41 -4.95
C GLU A 49 4.90 7.93 -5.22
N PRO A 50 4.20 7.29 -6.17
CA PRO A 50 4.57 5.97 -6.66
C PRO A 50 6.05 5.92 -7.07
N ARG A 51 6.79 4.94 -6.54
CA ARG A 51 8.21 4.76 -6.82
C ARG A 51 8.62 3.30 -6.75
N ILE A 52 9.82 2.99 -7.25
CA ILE A 52 10.42 1.66 -7.11
C ILE A 52 11.35 1.64 -5.89
N GLU A 53 11.16 0.63 -5.05
CA GLU A 53 12.07 0.27 -3.97
C GLU A 53 12.73 -1.06 -4.29
N VAL A 54 14.05 -1.11 -4.15
CA VAL A 54 14.83 -2.35 -4.26
C VAL A 54 15.09 -2.86 -2.84
N LYS A 55 14.80 -4.14 -2.61
CA LYS A 55 15.07 -4.83 -1.34
C LYS A 55 15.92 -6.05 -1.61
N GLU A 56 16.95 -6.24 -0.79
CA GLU A 56 17.77 -7.44 -0.84
C GLU A 56 17.02 -8.61 -0.22
N ALA A 57 16.96 -9.73 -0.94
CA ALA A 57 16.46 -10.99 -0.41
C ALA A 57 17.53 -11.65 0.48
N PRO A 58 17.15 -12.58 1.38
CA PRO A 58 18.12 -13.37 2.14
C PRO A 58 19.12 -14.16 1.27
N SER A 59 18.80 -14.39 0.00
CA SER A 59 19.69 -15.02 -0.98
C SER A 59 20.70 -14.07 -1.65
N GLY A 60 20.72 -12.78 -1.28
CA GLY A 60 21.54 -11.74 -1.92
C GLY A 60 20.99 -11.25 -3.26
N SER A 61 19.83 -11.76 -3.70
CA SER A 61 19.17 -11.28 -4.92
C SER A 61 18.35 -10.01 -4.66
N GLU A 62 18.37 -9.08 -5.61
CA GLU A 62 17.53 -7.89 -5.57
C GLU A 62 16.08 -8.22 -5.91
N ILE A 63 15.15 -7.76 -5.06
CA ILE A 63 13.72 -7.81 -5.32
C ILE A 63 13.19 -6.39 -5.43
N LYS A 64 12.63 -6.06 -6.58
CA LYS A 64 11.99 -4.77 -6.84
C LYS A 64 10.54 -4.77 -6.38
N TYR A 65 10.11 -3.65 -5.80
CA TYR A 65 8.74 -3.38 -5.43
C TYR A 65 8.32 -2.00 -5.92
N ALA A 66 7.18 -1.89 -6.57
CA ALA A 66 6.51 -0.62 -6.75
C ALA A 66 5.74 -0.30 -5.47
N VAL A 67 5.88 0.92 -4.96
CA VAL A 67 5.29 1.33 -3.69
C VAL A 67 4.57 2.66 -3.79
N LEU A 68 3.46 2.80 -3.05
CA LEU A 68 2.71 4.04 -2.86
C LEU A 68 2.44 4.21 -1.37
N GLU A 69 2.66 5.43 -0.84
CA GLU A 69 2.37 5.74 0.56
C GLU A 69 1.28 6.79 0.65
N ILE A 70 0.21 6.44 1.39
CA ILE A 70 -0.94 7.30 1.63
C ILE A 70 -1.06 7.61 3.13
N GLY A 71 -1.47 8.82 3.45
CA GLY A 71 -1.73 9.33 4.79
C GLY A 71 -3.21 9.65 4.99
N GLY A 72 -3.58 9.92 6.24
CA GLY A 72 -4.94 10.36 6.59
C GLY A 72 -5.73 9.29 7.34
N TYR A 73 -5.65 9.36 8.68
CA TYR A 73 -6.29 8.47 9.65
C TYR A 73 -7.79 8.20 9.38
N ARG A 74 -8.57 9.24 9.02
CA ARG A 74 -10.02 9.08 8.78
C ARG A 74 -10.32 8.36 7.47
N THR A 75 -9.56 8.65 6.41
CA THR A 75 -9.78 8.06 5.08
C THR A 75 -9.30 6.60 5.03
N LEU A 76 -8.29 6.26 5.82
CA LEU A 76 -7.78 4.90 5.98
C LEU A 76 -8.81 3.90 6.54
N LEU A 77 -9.59 4.30 7.54
CA LEU A 77 -10.69 3.50 8.08
C LEU A 77 -11.78 3.29 7.02
N SER A 78 -12.20 4.36 6.35
CA SER A 78 -13.25 4.28 5.31
C SER A 78 -12.85 3.46 4.09
N ILE A 79 -11.59 3.52 3.65
CA ILE A 79 -11.06 2.71 2.53
C ILE A 79 -10.98 1.22 2.88
N LEU A 80 -10.65 0.89 4.13
CA LEU A 80 -10.63 -0.50 4.60
C LEU A 80 -12.05 -1.07 4.76
N GLU A 81 -13.02 -0.24 5.15
CA GLU A 81 -14.45 -0.59 5.22
C GLU A 81 -15.08 -0.80 3.83
N LEU A 82 -14.59 -0.11 2.79
CA LEU A 82 -15.13 -0.15 1.43
C LEU A 82 -14.80 -1.42 0.61
N GLY A 83 -14.04 -2.39 1.12
CA GLY A 83 -14.08 -3.74 0.51
C GLY A 83 -12.82 -4.61 0.45
N PHE A 84 -11.78 -4.39 1.26
CA PHE A 84 -10.54 -5.19 1.14
C PHE A 84 -10.16 -6.06 2.34
N THR A 85 -10.97 -6.15 3.40
CA THR A 85 -10.67 -7.01 4.56
C THR A 85 -11.87 -7.75 5.13
N SER A 86 -11.71 -9.06 5.37
CA SER A 86 -12.55 -9.79 6.33
C SER A 86 -12.46 -9.10 7.70
N LYS A 87 -13.57 -9.04 8.48
CA LYS A 87 -13.69 -8.41 9.81
C LYS A 87 -12.46 -8.56 10.76
N LYS A 88 -11.77 -9.71 10.70
CA LYS A 88 -10.58 -10.02 11.52
C LYS A 88 -9.37 -9.10 11.27
N LYS A 89 -9.17 -8.62 10.03
CA LYS A 89 -8.02 -7.76 9.67
C LYS A 89 -8.27 -6.29 10.00
N SER A 90 -9.52 -5.84 9.92
CA SER A 90 -9.92 -4.48 10.32
C SER A 90 -9.63 -4.24 11.80
N LEU A 91 -10.00 -5.18 12.68
CA LEU A 91 -9.72 -5.12 14.13
C LEU A 91 -8.23 -5.10 14.48
N MET A 92 -7.39 -5.77 13.68
CA MET A 92 -5.94 -5.82 13.91
C MET A 92 -5.28 -4.48 13.53
N VAL A 93 -5.76 -3.85 12.46
CA VAL A 93 -5.30 -2.52 12.02
C VAL A 93 -5.77 -1.44 12.97
N GLU A 94 -7.03 -1.49 13.42
CA GLU A 94 -7.58 -0.56 14.40
C GLU A 94 -6.74 -0.55 15.70
N LYS A 95 -6.35 -1.73 16.20
CA LYS A 95 -5.44 -1.86 17.34
C LYS A 95 -4.07 -1.24 17.08
N LEU A 96 -3.44 -1.54 15.94
CA LEU A 96 -2.11 -1.00 15.58
C LEU A 96 -2.10 0.51 15.40
N VAL A 97 -3.20 1.09 14.91
CA VAL A 97 -3.34 2.53 14.68
C VAL A 97 -3.62 3.28 15.99
N CYS A 98 -4.44 2.72 16.89
CA CYS A 98 -4.79 3.37 18.16
C CYS A 98 -3.73 3.20 19.27
N SER A 99 -2.87 2.17 19.19
CA SER A 99 -1.82 1.91 20.19
C SER A 99 -0.53 2.71 19.98
N ALA A 100 -0.47 3.59 18.97
CA ALA A 100 0.64 4.53 18.77
C ALA A 100 0.46 5.87 19.52
N SER A 101 -0.39 5.88 20.55
CA SER A 101 -0.68 7.02 21.44
C SER A 101 0.25 7.03 22.64
#